data_AF-A0A2D5P385-F1
#
_entry.id   AF-A0A2D5P385-F1
#
_cell.length_a   1.000
_cell.length_b   1.000
_cell.length_c   1.000
_cell.angle_alpha   90.00
_cell.angle_beta   90.00
_cell.angle_gamma   90.00
#
_symmetry.space_group_name_H-M   'P 1'
#
loop_
_entity.id
_entity.type
_entity.pdbx_description
1 polymer ?
#
loop_
_entity_poly.entity_id
_entity_poly.type
_entity_poly.pdbx_seq_one_letter_code
_entity_poly.pdbx_strand_id
1 'polypeptide(L)'
;MENINEFFKNKYPSNLSAESELKIFRTAEMLYKRHGKSLLKKPEIAQEIGISQSSIDRLRRSGELKYKRIGGQIFFTLFEVSYFIEEVCDGI
;
A
#
# COMPACT_ATOMS: atom_id res chain seq x y z
N MET A 1 7.99 14.58 -16.71
CA MET A 1 7.65 13.40 -15.88
C MET A 1 7.95 13.79 -14.45
N GLU A 2 6.96 13.69 -13.56
CA GLU A 2 7.14 13.98 -12.14
C GLU A 2 8.12 12.94 -11.55
N ASN A 3 9.12 13.40 -10.79
CA ASN A 3 10.08 12.50 -10.15
C ASN A 3 9.33 11.65 -9.11
N ILE A 4 9.57 10.34 -9.06
CA ILE A 4 8.94 9.42 -8.10
C ILE A 4 9.10 9.94 -6.66
N ASN A 5 10.27 10.48 -6.32
CA ASN A 5 10.52 11.08 -5.00
C ASN A 5 9.70 12.35 -4.75
N GLU A 6 9.39 13.11 -5.79
CA GLU A 6 8.62 14.35 -5.73
C GLU A 6 7.12 14.06 -5.61
N PHE A 7 6.63 13.05 -6.33
CA PHE A 7 5.27 12.50 -6.17
C PHE A 7 5.00 12.05 -4.73
N PHE A 8 5.98 11.38 -4.10
CA PHE A 8 5.84 10.90 -2.72
C PHE A 8 5.77 12.04 -1.70
N LYS A 9 6.67 13.03 -1.80
CA LYS A 9 6.69 14.20 -0.91
C LYS A 9 5.40 15.02 -0.99
N ASN A 10 4.84 15.16 -2.19
CA ASN A 10 3.64 15.97 -2.40
C ASN A 10 2.35 15.27 -1.93
N LYS A 11 2.28 13.93 -2.01
CA LYS A 11 1.07 13.19 -1.62
C LYS A 11 1.01 12.87 -0.12
N TYR A 12 2.14 12.89 0.57
CA TYR A 12 2.27 12.57 2.00
C TYR A 12 3.20 13.59 2.68
N PRO A 13 2.67 14.73 3.17
CA PRO A 13 3.50 15.73 3.86
C PRO A 13 4.20 15.09 5.07
N SER A 14 5.50 15.36 5.13
CA SER A 14 6.57 14.60 5.76
C SER A 14 6.56 14.62 7.30
N ASN A 15 6.14 13.51 7.89
CA ASN A 15 6.52 13.09 9.25
C ASN A 15 7.27 11.74 9.26
N LEU A 16 7.46 11.11 8.09
CA LEU A 16 8.13 9.81 7.98
C LEU A 16 9.65 10.01 8.05
N SER A 17 10.33 9.12 8.77
CA SER A 17 11.78 9.07 8.76
C SER A 17 12.29 8.56 7.41
N ALA A 18 13.53 8.91 7.05
CA ALA A 18 14.17 8.35 5.85
C ALA A 18 14.27 6.81 5.89
N GLU A 19 14.33 6.23 7.08
CA GLU A 19 14.30 4.77 7.27
C GLU A 19 12.94 4.18 6.90
N SER A 20 11.84 4.79 7.39
CA SER A 20 10.48 4.40 7.03
C SER A 20 10.24 4.47 5.53
N GLU A 21 10.67 5.56 4.89
CA GLU A 21 10.56 5.71 3.42
C GLU A 21 11.29 4.57 2.68
N LEU A 22 12.48 4.21 3.15
CA LEU A 22 13.27 3.13 2.56
C LEU A 22 12.60 1.75 2.75
N LYS A 23 12.04 1.49 3.93
CA LYS A 23 11.28 0.25 4.19
C LYS A 23 10.07 0.15 3.27
N ILE A 24 9.25 1.20 3.19
CA ILE A 24 8.07 1.25 2.33
C ILE A 24 8.45 0.99 0.86
N PHE A 25 9.53 1.62 0.38
CA PHE A 25 10.00 1.41 -0.99
C PHE A 25 10.45 -0.04 -1.24
N ARG A 26 11.23 -0.62 -0.32
CA ARG A 26 11.68 -2.02 -0.42
C ARG A 26 10.50 -2.98 -0.44
N THR A 27 9.52 -2.77 0.43
CA THR A 27 8.30 -3.60 0.47
C THR A 27 7.51 -3.47 -0.82
N ALA A 28 7.40 -2.26 -1.38
CA ALA A 28 6.75 -2.07 -2.68
C ALA A 28 7.49 -2.80 -3.82
N GLU A 29 8.82 -2.78 -3.81
CA GLU A 29 9.65 -3.50 -4.77
C GLU A 29 9.45 -5.03 -4.65
N MET A 30 9.40 -5.57 -3.43
CA MET A 30 9.14 -6.99 -3.20
C MET A 30 7.75 -7.40 -3.71
N LEU A 31 6.72 -6.60 -3.42
CA LEU A 31 5.36 -6.85 -3.90
C LEU A 31 5.30 -6.80 -5.43
N TYR A 32 5.99 -5.87 -6.07
CA TYR A 32 6.08 -5.81 -7.53
C TYR A 32 6.74 -7.06 -8.10
N LYS A 33 7.87 -7.50 -7.52
CA LYS A 33 8.57 -8.72 -7.96
C LYS A 33 7.70 -9.97 -7.83
N ARG A 34 6.85 -10.05 -6.80
CA ARG A 34 5.99 -11.20 -6.55
C ARG A 34 4.76 -11.25 -7.45
N HIS A 35 4.10 -10.11 -7.66
CA HIS A 35 2.82 -10.03 -8.37
C HIS A 35 2.93 -9.59 -9.83
N GLY A 36 4.07 -9.02 -10.23
CA GLY A 36 4.33 -8.54 -11.60
C GLY A 36 3.49 -7.34 -12.01
N LYS A 37 2.91 -6.60 -11.06
CA LYS A 37 1.96 -5.51 -11.33
C LYS A 37 1.93 -4.46 -10.22
N SER A 38 1.54 -3.24 -10.59
CA SER A 38 1.52 -2.08 -9.68
C SER A 38 0.21 -1.89 -8.90
N LEU A 39 -0.79 -2.74 -9.17
CA LEU A 39 -2.12 -2.69 -8.56
C LEU A 39 -2.52 -4.08 -8.07
N LEU A 40 -2.84 -4.18 -6.78
CA LEU A 40 -3.31 -5.40 -6.16
C LEU A 40 -4.83 -5.35 -5.96
N LYS A 41 -5.45 -6.53 -6.05
CA LYS A 41 -6.83 -6.76 -5.70
C LYS A 41 -6.91 -7.22 -4.24
N LYS A 42 -8.12 -7.15 -3.68
CA LYS A 42 -8.45 -7.61 -2.33
C LYS A 42 -7.84 -8.98 -1.93
N PRO A 43 -7.98 -10.08 -2.70
CA PRO A 43 -7.44 -11.38 -2.28
C PRO A 43 -5.91 -11.38 -2.17
N GLU A 44 -5.23 -10.56 -2.96
CA GLU A 44 -3.76 -10.51 -2.99
C GLU A 44 -3.24 -9.82 -1.73
N ILE A 45 -3.89 -8.73 -1.32
CA ILE A 45 -3.50 -8.00 -0.11
C ILE A 45 -3.84 -8.81 1.14
N ALA A 46 -4.98 -9.51 1.14
CA ALA A 46 -5.33 -10.44 2.20
C ALA A 46 -4.25 -11.52 2.39
N GLN A 47 -3.69 -12.04 1.28
CA GLN A 47 -2.59 -12.98 1.31
C GLN A 47 -1.29 -12.35 1.82
N GLU A 48 -0.95 -11.13 1.39
CA GLU A 48 0.28 -10.43 1.82
C GLU A 48 0.29 -10.07 3.30
N ILE A 49 -0.86 -9.63 3.83
CA ILE A 49 -0.99 -9.19 5.23
C ILE A 49 -1.34 -10.37 6.15
N GLY A 50 -1.83 -11.49 5.61
CA GLY A 50 -2.25 -12.64 6.41
C GLY A 50 -3.59 -12.44 7.15
N ILE A 51 -4.48 -11.60 6.61
CA ILE A 51 -5.80 -11.33 7.19
C ILE A 51 -6.93 -11.67 6.23
N SER A 52 -8.15 -11.81 6.76
CA SER A 52 -9.31 -12.13 5.94
C SER A 52 -9.65 -11.02 4.93
N GLN A 53 -10.23 -11.41 3.78
CA GLN A 53 -10.73 -10.43 2.81
C GLN A 53 -11.82 -9.53 3.41
N SER A 54 -12.60 -9.99 4.40
CA SER A 54 -13.57 -9.16 5.10
C SER A 54 -12.91 -8.10 5.98
N SER A 55 -11.77 -8.41 6.60
CA SER A 55 -10.95 -7.41 7.30
C SER A 55 -10.40 -6.36 6.35
N ILE A 56 -9.95 -6.74 5.15
CA ILE A 56 -9.54 -5.77 4.10
C ILE A 56 -10.71 -4.85 3.74
N ASP A 57 -11.91 -5.38 3.57
CA ASP A 57 -13.10 -4.57 3.29
C ASP A 57 -13.45 -3.63 4.45
N ARG A 58 -13.25 -4.05 5.71
CA ARG A 58 -13.42 -3.19 6.89
C ARG A 58 -12.42 -2.04 6.87
N LEU A 59 -11.13 -2.33 6.76
CA LEU A 59 -10.04 -1.34 6.70
C LEU A 59 -10.24 -0.33 5.56
N ARG A 60 -10.70 -0.82 4.41
CA ARG A 60 -11.04 0.01 3.27
C ARG A 60 -12.22 0.95 3.56
N ARG A 61 -13.27 0.45 4.23
CA ARG A 61 -14.47 1.23 4.56
C ARG A 61 -14.21 2.25 5.67
N SER A 62 -13.34 1.93 6.63
CA SER A 62 -12.94 2.87 7.69
C SER A 62 -11.95 3.93 7.19
N GLY A 63 -11.30 3.70 6.04
CA GLY A 63 -10.32 4.61 5.45
C GLY A 63 -8.88 4.36 5.89
N GLU A 64 -8.66 3.36 6.75
CA GLU A 64 -7.34 2.91 7.20
C GLU A 64 -6.50 2.34 6.06
N LEU A 65 -7.14 1.69 5.08
CA LEU A 65 -6.48 1.19 3.87
C LEU A 65 -7.01 1.90 2.63
N LYS A 66 -6.20 2.78 2.05
CA LYS A 66 -6.55 3.57 0.87
C LYS A 66 -6.65 2.70 -0.38
N TYR A 67 -7.59 3.05 -1.26
CA TYR A 67 -7.86 2.32 -2.49
C TYR A 67 -8.13 3.26 -3.66
N LYS A 68 -8.10 2.71 -4.88
CA LYS A 68 -8.53 3.36 -6.12
C LYS A 68 -9.68 2.58 -6.74
N ARG A 69 -10.60 3.31 -7.37
CA ARG A 69 -11.67 2.72 -8.18
C ARG A 69 -11.35 2.91 -9.66
N ILE A 70 -11.23 1.82 -10.41
CA ILE A 70 -10.86 1.83 -11.83
C ILE A 70 -11.80 0.86 -12.54
N GLY A 71 -12.56 1.34 -13.53
CA GLY A 71 -13.51 0.51 -14.27
C GLY A 71 -14.51 -0.23 -13.36
N GLY A 72 -14.99 0.42 -12.30
CA GLY A 72 -15.93 -0.16 -11.34
C GLY A 72 -15.32 -1.11 -10.29
N GLN A 73 -14.07 -1.54 -10.47
CA GLN A 73 -13.35 -2.44 -9.57
C GLN A 73 -12.49 -1.66 -8.55
N ILE A 74 -12.21 -2.30 -7.42
CA ILE A 74 -11.38 -1.76 -6.34
C ILE A 74 -9.97 -2.33 -6.46
N PHE A 75 -8.98 -1.43 -6.43
CA PHE A 75 -7.56 -1.75 -6.47
C PHE A 75 -6.80 -0.99 -5.40
N PHE A 76 -5.65 -1.49 -5.03
CA PHE A 76 -4.75 -0.87 -4.07
C PHE A 76 -3.38 -0.76 -4.72
N THR A 77 -2.73 0.39 -4.61
CA THR A 77 -1.40 0.56 -5.18
C THR A 77 -0.38 -0.12 -4.29
N LEU A 78 0.74 -0.56 -4.86
CA LEU A 78 1.83 -1.13 -4.06
C LEU A 78 2.27 -0.21 -2.94
N PHE A 79 2.31 1.10 -3.20
CA PHE A 79 2.65 2.07 -2.17
C PHE A 79 1.67 2.08 -0.99
N GLU A 80 0.35 2.14 -1.23
CA GLU A 80 -0.61 2.16 -0.11
C GLU A 80 -0.56 0.87 0.70
N VAL A 81 -0.31 -0.26 0.03
CA VAL A 81 -0.16 -1.56 0.67
C VAL A 81 1.13 -1.61 1.50
N SER A 82 2.25 -1.19 0.95
CA SER A 82 3.53 -1.13 1.67
C SER A 82 3.49 -0.17 2.83
N TYR A 83 2.91 1.03 2.64
CA TYR A 83 2.72 1.99 3.72
C TYR A 83 1.91 1.37 4.86
N PHE A 84 0.81 0.70 4.54
CA PHE A 84 -0.02 0.03 5.54
C PHE A 84 0.76 -1.08 6.28
N ILE A 85 1.52 -1.91 5.56
CA ILE A 85 2.34 -2.96 6.18
C ILE A 85 3.38 -2.37 7.14
N GLU A 86 4.14 -1.37 6.70
CA GLU A 86 5.26 -0.84 7.49
C GLU A 86 4.83 0.10 8.63
N GLU A 87 3.73 0.85 8.47
CA GLU A 87 3.38 1.90 9.44
C GLU A 87 2.13 1.56 10.27
N VAL A 88 1.36 0.54 9.87
CA VAL A 88 0.13 0.13 10.58
C VAL A 88 0.23 -1.30 11.11
N CYS A 89 0.91 -2.21 10.41
CA CYS A 89 1.08 -3.59 10.87
C CYS A 89 2.34 -3.83 11.72
N ASP A 90 3.34 -2.95 11.67
CA ASP A 90 4.56 -3.05 12.49
C ASP A 90 4.21 -2.73 13.97
N GLY A 91 3.64 -3.73 14.66
CA GLY A 91 3.05 -3.61 16.00
C GLY A 91 1.86 -4.55 16.30
N ILE A 92 1.44 -5.39 15.35
CA ILE A 92 0.42 -6.45 15.54
C ILE A 92 1.08 -7.82 15.66
#